data_AF-A0A1E4SEG5-F1
#
_entry.id   AF-A0A1E4SEG5-F1
#
_cell.length_a   1.000
_cell.length_b   1.000
_cell.length_c   1.000
_cell.angle_alpha   90.00
_cell.angle_beta   90.00
_cell.angle_gamma   90.00
#
_symmetry.space_group_name_H-M   'P 1'
#
loop_
_entity.id
_entity.type
_entity.pdbx_description
1 polymer ?
#
loop_
_entity_poly.entity_id
_entity_poly.type
_entity_poly.pdbx_seq_one_letter_code
_entity_poly.pdbx_strand_id
1 'polypeptide(L)'
;MDIYEVLKERSGLKDLLSFLRRPFIVSLMGAAVLGFGLFHLTHDKLIHFVTFMVLTIELWFVFDGKRSAGRKIRLVVVAVVASASVVLEYAQSVINPSRVFDVYDIVYNVAGLVVGIVVCVVYGVVSSWRERPSYRPLSDIDDDYVEILMRDVDPERELSEPV
;
A
#
# COMPACT_ATOMS: atom_id res chain seq x y z
N MET A 1 22.78 -14.55 15.91
CA MET A 1 21.88 -13.38 16.04
C MET A 1 21.18 -13.50 17.38
N ASP A 2 21.33 -12.51 18.26
CA ASP A 2 20.85 -12.58 19.65
C ASP A 2 19.33 -12.35 19.71
N ILE A 3 18.63 -13.09 20.58
CA ILE A 3 17.17 -12.99 20.74
C ILE A 3 16.74 -11.56 21.08
N TYR A 4 17.59 -10.83 21.80
CA TYR A 4 17.36 -9.43 22.15
C TYR A 4 17.34 -8.50 20.93
N GLU A 5 18.18 -8.73 19.92
CA GLU A 5 18.19 -7.96 18.67
C GLU A 5 16.89 -8.19 17.87
N VAL A 6 16.48 -9.46 17.75
CA VAL A 6 15.24 -9.84 17.05
C VAL A 6 14.00 -9.24 17.74
N LEU A 7 13.97 -9.22 19.07
CA LEU A 7 12.85 -8.66 19.84
C LEU A 7 12.80 -7.13 19.78
N LYS A 8 13.96 -6.46 19.80
CA LYS A 8 14.06 -5.00 19.65
C LYS A 8 13.63 -4.54 18.27
N GLU A 9 13.99 -5.28 17.22
CA GLU A 9 13.56 -5.01 15.84
C GLU A 9 12.04 -5.22 15.67
N ARG A 10 11.47 -6.27 16.28
CA ARG A 10 10.01 -6.50 16.32
C ARG A 10 9.25 -5.44 17.12
N SER A 11 9.85 -4.90 18.19
CA SER A 11 9.27 -3.81 18.99
C SER A 11 9.22 -2.51 18.19
N GLY A 12 10.35 -2.12 17.59
CA GLY A 12 10.43 -0.90 16.78
C GLY A 12 9.48 -0.92 15.58
N LEU A 13 9.28 -2.09 14.96
CA LEU A 13 8.31 -2.25 13.87
C LEU A 13 6.85 -2.07 14.34
N LYS A 14 6.51 -2.55 15.54
CA LYS A 14 5.16 -2.35 16.13
C LYS A 14 4.94 -0.88 16.51
N ASP A 15 5.96 -0.23 17.05
CA ASP A 15 5.90 1.18 17.42
C ASP A 15 5.77 2.06 16.16
N LEU A 16 6.50 1.75 15.09
CA LEU A 16 6.39 2.40 13.78
C LEU A 16 5.00 2.19 13.16
N LEU A 17 4.45 0.98 13.21
CA LEU A 17 3.10 0.69 12.72
C LEU A 17 2.02 1.37 13.57
N SER A 18 2.23 1.50 14.88
CA SER A 18 1.34 2.26 15.77
C SER A 18 1.42 3.76 15.50
N PHE A 19 2.60 4.27 15.14
CA PHE A 19 2.84 5.65 14.74
C PHE A 19 2.15 5.97 13.42
N LEU A 20 2.11 5.04 12.46
CA LEU A 20 1.41 5.20 11.17
C LEU A 20 -0.12 5.10 11.27
N ARG A 21 -0.67 4.41 12.27
CA ARG A 21 -2.13 4.31 12.50
C ARG A 21 -2.75 5.58 13.08
N ARG A 22 -1.99 6.34 13.88
CA ARG A 22 -2.44 7.59 14.50
C ARG A 22 -2.76 8.71 13.50
N PRO A 23 -1.90 9.04 12.50
CA PRO A 23 -2.20 10.08 11.53
C PRO A 23 -3.43 9.72 10.70
N PHE A 24 -3.61 8.46 10.30
CA PHE A 24 -4.81 8.02 9.59
C PHE A 24 -6.11 8.37 10.33
N ILE A 25 -6.18 8.12 11.64
CA ILE A 25 -7.38 8.44 12.43
C ILE A 25 -7.60 9.95 12.48
N VAL A 26 -6.54 10.74 12.68
CA VAL A 26 -6.62 12.21 12.74
C VAL A 26 -7.07 12.78 11.40
N SER A 27 -6.46 12.34 10.30
CA SER A 27 -6.83 12.72 8.93
C SER A 27 -8.25 12.31 8.59
N LEU A 28 -8.71 11.13 9.03
CA LEU A 28 -10.08 10.67 8.82
C LEU A 28 -11.11 11.53 9.59
N MET A 29 -10.80 11.92 10.83
CA MET A 29 -11.63 12.85 11.59
C MET A 29 -11.65 14.24 10.92
N GLY A 30 -10.50 14.74 10.47
CA GLY A 30 -10.39 15.99 9.74
C GLY A 30 -11.22 15.98 8.44
N ALA A 31 -11.14 14.88 7.68
CA ALA A 31 -11.92 14.69 6.47
C ALA A 31 -13.44 14.70 6.75
N ALA A 32 -13.88 14.08 7.84
CA ALA A 32 -15.29 14.12 8.24
C ALA A 32 -15.74 15.54 8.59
N VAL A 33 -14.92 16.31 9.31
CA VAL A 33 -15.22 17.71 9.66
C VAL A 33 -15.26 18.60 8.42
N LEU A 34 -14.32 18.43 7.48
CA LEU A 34 -14.25 19.22 6.25
C LEU A 34 -15.39 18.87 5.29
N GLY A 35 -15.68 17.58 5.13
CA GLY A 35 -16.69 17.09 4.20
C GLY A 35 -18.13 17.37 4.65
N PHE A 36 -18.44 17.09 5.92
CA PHE A 36 -19.78 17.33 6.48
C PHE A 36 -19.95 18.70 7.13
N GLY A 37 -18.88 19.50 7.19
CA GLY A 37 -18.89 20.81 7.83
C GLY A 37 -19.90 21.80 7.23
N LEU A 38 -20.31 22.76 8.05
CA LEU A 38 -21.30 23.79 7.71
C LEU A 38 -20.69 25.03 7.04
N PHE A 39 -19.41 24.98 6.64
CA PHE A 39 -18.69 26.14 6.11
C PHE A 39 -18.30 25.90 4.65
N HIS A 40 -18.59 26.87 3.78
CA HIS A 40 -18.12 26.85 2.40
C HIS A 40 -16.66 27.28 2.36
N LEU A 41 -15.78 26.36 1.93
CA LEU A 41 -14.37 26.65 1.72
C LEU A 41 -14.14 27.07 0.27
N THR A 42 -13.30 28.08 0.06
CA THR A 42 -13.06 28.67 -1.28
C THR A 42 -12.45 27.69 -2.27
N HIS A 43 -11.71 26.69 -1.79
CA HIS A 43 -10.97 25.72 -2.60
C HIS A 43 -11.47 24.29 -2.38
N ASP A 44 -12.79 24.10 -2.35
CA ASP A 44 -13.46 22.83 -2.06
C ASP A 44 -12.90 21.66 -2.90
N LYS A 45 -12.80 21.84 -4.22
CA LYS A 45 -12.23 20.85 -5.16
C LYS A 45 -10.81 20.40 -4.82
N LEU A 46 -9.96 21.36 -4.42
CA LEU A 46 -8.59 21.05 -4.00
C LEU A 46 -8.58 20.29 -2.67
N ILE A 47 -9.47 20.63 -1.75
CA ILE A 47 -9.61 19.93 -0.46
C ILE A 47 -10.04 18.50 -0.70
N HIS A 48 -11.02 18.25 -1.58
CA HIS A 48 -11.45 16.92 -2.00
C HIS A 48 -10.28 16.10 -2.55
N PHE A 49 -9.54 16.66 -3.50
CA PHE A 49 -8.35 16.03 -4.06
C PHE A 49 -7.29 15.67 -3.01
N VAL A 50 -6.87 16.65 -2.20
CA VAL A 50 -5.80 16.45 -1.21
C VAL A 50 -6.23 15.47 -0.12
N THR A 51 -7.48 15.56 0.34
CA THR A 51 -8.00 14.69 1.40
C THR A 51 -7.98 13.23 0.95
N PHE A 52 -8.51 12.94 -0.24
CA PHE A 52 -8.52 11.57 -0.76
C PHE A 52 -7.11 11.06 -1.10
N MET A 53 -6.21 11.93 -1.55
CA MET A 53 -4.81 11.58 -1.75
C MET A 53 -4.14 11.17 -0.43
N VAL A 54 -4.26 12.00 0.62
CA VAL A 54 -3.65 11.72 1.94
C VAL A 54 -4.24 10.46 2.57
N LEU A 55 -5.57 10.32 2.59
CA LEU A 55 -6.23 9.14 3.16
C LEU A 55 -5.84 7.86 2.42
N THR A 56 -5.68 7.91 1.10
CA THR A 56 -5.19 6.76 0.31
C THR A 56 -3.80 6.34 0.75
N ILE A 57 -2.87 7.30 0.86
CA ILE A 57 -1.47 7.04 1.22
C ILE A 57 -1.38 6.48 2.64
N GLU A 58 -2.06 7.12 3.60
CA GLU A 58 -2.06 6.66 4.98
C GLU A 58 -2.68 5.27 5.12
N LEU A 59 -3.83 5.04 4.49
CA LEU A 59 -4.50 3.74 4.54
C LEU A 59 -3.66 2.64 3.90
N TRP A 60 -2.95 2.94 2.81
CA TRP A 60 -1.99 2.02 2.22
C TRP A 60 -0.93 1.57 3.23
N PHE A 61 -0.28 2.52 3.90
CA PHE A 61 0.80 2.22 4.85
C PHE A 61 0.34 1.61 6.17
N VAL A 62 -0.89 1.91 6.62
CA VAL A 62 -1.52 1.21 7.76
C VAL A 62 -1.54 -0.30 7.54
N PHE A 63 -1.70 -0.73 6.29
CA PHE A 63 -1.84 -2.12 5.91
C PHE A 63 -0.56 -2.77 5.37
N ASP A 64 0.41 -1.99 4.89
CA ASP A 64 1.68 -2.45 4.30
C ASP A 64 2.60 -3.16 5.31
N GLY A 65 2.39 -2.95 6.61
CA GLY A 65 3.12 -3.65 7.69
C GLY A 65 3.03 -5.18 7.69
N LYS A 66 2.17 -5.77 6.85
CA LYS A 66 1.99 -7.22 6.72
C LYS A 66 2.65 -7.71 5.42
N ARG A 67 3.98 -7.88 5.44
CA ARG A 67 4.85 -8.35 4.33
C ARG A 67 4.30 -9.53 3.50
N SER A 68 3.45 -10.39 4.07
CA SER A 68 2.88 -11.57 3.40
C SER A 68 1.48 -11.39 2.78
N ALA A 69 0.80 -10.26 3.02
CA ALA A 69 -0.58 -10.05 2.56
C ALA A 69 -0.68 -9.29 1.21
N GLY A 70 0.44 -9.23 0.49
CA GLY A 70 0.83 -8.21 -0.48
C GLY A 70 -0.25 -7.72 -1.43
N ARG A 71 -1.06 -8.58 -2.08
CA ARG A 71 -1.98 -8.12 -3.15
C ARG A 71 -3.43 -7.96 -2.71
N LYS A 72 -3.95 -8.85 -1.87
CA LYS A 72 -5.37 -8.84 -1.47
C LYS A 72 -5.72 -7.61 -0.63
N ILE A 73 -4.83 -7.23 0.28
CA ILE A 73 -5.07 -6.06 1.13
C ILE A 73 -5.00 -4.75 0.33
N ARG A 74 -4.08 -4.64 -0.64
CA ARG A 74 -4.04 -3.49 -1.55
C ARG A 74 -5.34 -3.31 -2.32
N LEU A 75 -5.93 -4.41 -2.80
CA LEU A 75 -7.24 -4.38 -3.46
C LEU A 75 -8.35 -3.90 -2.52
N VAL A 76 -8.33 -4.33 -1.26
CA VAL A 76 -9.30 -3.86 -0.25
C VAL A 76 -9.14 -2.37 0.01
N VAL A 77 -7.91 -1.87 0.17
CA VAL A 77 -7.64 -0.42 0.33
C VAL A 77 -8.20 0.37 -0.85
N VAL A 78 -7.88 -0.05 -2.08
CA VAL A 78 -8.38 0.61 -3.29
C VAL A 78 -9.90 0.55 -3.35
N ALA A 79 -10.53 -0.59 -3.08
CA ALA A 79 -11.98 -0.74 -3.12
C ALA A 79 -12.70 0.13 -2.07
N VAL A 80 -12.14 0.23 -0.86
CA VAL A 80 -12.69 1.06 0.21
C VAL A 80 -12.59 2.54 -0.16
N VAL A 81 -11.44 3.02 -0.61
CA VAL A 81 -11.29 4.44 -0.95
C VAL A 81 -12.05 4.80 -2.23
N ALA A 82 -12.08 3.91 -3.22
CA ALA A 82 -12.87 4.09 -4.44
C ALA A 82 -14.37 4.19 -4.13
N SER A 83 -14.91 3.31 -3.29
CA SER A 83 -16.30 3.41 -2.88
C SER A 83 -16.56 4.69 -2.08
N ALA A 84 -15.67 5.06 -1.16
CA ALA A 84 -15.76 6.32 -0.41
C ALA A 84 -15.76 7.56 -1.33
N SER A 85 -15.01 7.55 -2.43
CA SER A 85 -14.91 8.69 -3.37
C SER A 85 -16.23 9.07 -4.03
N VAL A 86 -17.17 8.12 -4.10
CA VAL A 86 -18.51 8.29 -4.69
C VAL A 86 -19.57 8.41 -3.59
N VAL A 87 -19.54 7.50 -2.60
CA VAL A 87 -20.59 7.41 -1.57
C VAL A 87 -20.60 8.64 -0.67
N LEU A 88 -19.43 9.23 -0.38
CA LEU A 88 -19.37 10.38 0.53
C LEU A 88 -20.00 11.63 -0.07
N GLU A 89 -19.91 11.84 -1.39
CA GLU A 89 -20.57 12.96 -2.07
C GLU A 89 -22.10 12.89 -1.91
N TYR A 90 -22.64 11.70 -2.18
CA TYR A 90 -24.07 11.45 -1.97
C TYR A 90 -24.45 11.62 -0.49
N ALA A 91 -23.67 11.05 0.43
CA ALA A 91 -23.93 11.14 1.87
C ALA A 91 -23.91 12.59 2.36
N GLN A 92 -22.99 13.43 1.88
CA GLN A 92 -22.92 14.85 2.24
C GLN A 92 -24.18 15.60 1.81
N SER A 93 -24.67 15.36 0.59
CA SER A 93 -25.92 15.99 0.10
C SER A 93 -27.16 15.58 0.89
N VAL A 94 -27.17 14.37 1.45
CA VAL A 94 -28.27 13.87 2.30
C VAL A 94 -28.16 14.39 3.73
N ILE A 95 -26.95 14.46 4.27
CA ILE A 95 -26.70 14.83 5.69
C ILE A 95 -26.72 16.34 5.88
N ASN A 96 -26.19 17.10 4.92
CA ASN A 96 -26.14 18.56 4.97
C ASN A 96 -26.99 19.15 3.83
N PRO A 97 -28.23 19.61 4.11
CA PRO A 97 -29.13 20.17 3.08
C PRO A 97 -28.59 21.39 2.33
N SER A 98 -27.55 22.05 2.85
CA SER A 98 -26.88 23.17 2.18
C SER A 98 -25.82 22.74 1.15
N ARG A 99 -25.41 21.47 1.17
CA ARG A 99 -24.48 20.89 0.20
C ARG A 99 -25.26 20.30 -0.98
N VAL A 100 -24.96 20.78 -2.17
CA VAL A 100 -25.51 20.26 -3.42
C VAL A 100 -24.55 19.19 -3.95
N PHE A 101 -25.11 18.08 -4.40
CA PHE A 101 -24.35 17.02 -5.07
C PHE A 101 -23.60 17.57 -6.30
N ASP A 102 -22.27 17.48 -6.31
CA ASP A 102 -21.41 17.88 -7.43
C ASP A 102 -20.58 16.69 -7.94
N VAL A 103 -20.80 16.31 -9.19
CA VAL A 103 -20.04 15.24 -9.87
C VAL A 103 -18.55 15.59 -9.97
N TYR A 104 -18.20 16.88 -10.04
CA TYR A 104 -16.80 17.29 -10.09
C TYR A 104 -16.07 16.95 -8.80
N ASP A 105 -16.72 16.99 -7.64
CA ASP A 105 -16.09 16.62 -6.36
C ASP A 105 -15.72 15.13 -6.34
N ILE A 106 -16.55 14.26 -6.94
CA ILE A 106 -16.20 12.86 -7.19
C ILE A 106 -14.96 12.75 -8.08
N VAL A 107 -14.87 13.55 -9.16
CA VAL A 107 -13.70 13.54 -10.05
C VAL A 107 -12.42 13.90 -9.30
N TYR A 108 -12.47 14.93 -8.43
CA TYR A 108 -11.31 15.31 -7.62
C TYR A 108 -10.97 14.26 -6.56
N ASN A 109 -11.96 13.63 -5.91
CA ASN A 109 -11.74 12.52 -4.99
C ASN A 109 -11.02 11.35 -5.69
N VAL A 110 -11.50 10.95 -6.87
CA VAL A 110 -10.91 9.86 -7.67
C VAL A 110 -9.51 10.24 -8.16
N ALA A 111 -9.30 11.47 -8.61
CA ALA A 111 -7.97 11.95 -9.00
C ALA A 111 -6.98 11.89 -7.83
N GLY A 112 -7.41 12.28 -6.63
CA GLY A 112 -6.62 12.17 -5.40
C GLY A 112 -6.25 10.71 -5.08
N LEU A 113 -7.22 9.80 -5.18
CA LEU A 113 -7.01 8.35 -5.03
C LEU A 113 -5.97 7.82 -6.01
N VAL A 114 -6.10 8.15 -7.30
CA VAL A 114 -5.16 7.68 -8.33
C VAL A 114 -3.74 8.18 -8.06
N VAL A 115 -3.59 9.47 -7.77
CA VAL A 115 -2.28 10.05 -7.44
C VAL A 115 -1.69 9.41 -6.18
N GLY A 116 -2.50 9.21 -5.13
CA GLY A 116 -2.07 8.54 -3.91
C GLY A 116 -1.57 7.12 -4.16
N ILE A 117 -2.27 6.32 -4.97
CA ILE A 117 -1.84 4.98 -5.37
C ILE A 117 -0.50 5.04 -6.12
N VAL A 118 -0.36 5.96 -7.09
CA VAL A 118 0.89 6.12 -7.85
C VAL A 118 2.05 6.43 -6.91
N VAL A 119 1.87 7.35 -5.97
CA VAL A 119 2.88 7.69 -4.95
C VAL A 119 3.28 6.44 -4.16
N CYS A 120 2.32 5.66 -3.66
CA CYS A 120 2.60 4.45 -2.89
C CYS A 120 3.33 3.38 -3.70
N VAL A 121 2.94 3.17 -4.97
CA VAL A 121 3.60 2.20 -5.86
C VAL A 121 5.02 2.65 -6.18
N VAL A 122 5.23 3.91 -6.54
CA VAL A 122 6.57 4.46 -6.81
C VAL A 122 7.45 4.34 -5.57
N TYR A 123 6.91 4.68 -4.38
CA TYR A 123 7.63 4.50 -3.12
C TYR A 123 8.05 3.05 -2.90
N GLY A 124 7.13 2.08 -3.07
CA GLY A 124 7.42 0.66 -2.91
C GLY A 124 8.44 0.12 -3.92
N VAL A 125 8.40 0.65 -5.15
CA VAL A 125 9.41 0.33 -6.17
C VAL A 125 10.76 0.89 -5.72
N VAL A 126 10.87 2.19 -5.45
CA VAL A 126 12.12 2.88 -5.03
C VAL A 126 12.74 2.23 -3.79
N SER A 127 11.95 1.91 -2.77
CA SER A 127 12.44 1.22 -1.56
C SER A 127 12.99 -0.17 -1.88
N SER A 128 12.33 -0.92 -2.77
CA SER A 128 12.82 -2.24 -3.19
C SER A 128 14.16 -2.19 -3.92
N TRP A 129 14.46 -1.11 -4.68
CA TRP A 129 15.77 -0.93 -5.31
C TRP A 129 16.88 -0.71 -4.28
N ARG A 130 16.55 -0.06 -3.16
CA ARG A 130 17.50 0.26 -2.09
C ARG A 130 17.82 -0.95 -1.20
N GLU A 131 16.88 -1.89 -1.06
CA GLU A 131 17.02 -3.10 -0.24
C GLU A 131 17.59 -4.31 -0.99
N ARG A 132 17.89 -4.21 -2.30
CA ARG A 132 18.54 -5.33 -3.02
C ARG A 132 19.98 -5.49 -2.48
N PRO A 133 20.35 -6.64 -1.89
CA PRO A 133 21.75 -6.88 -1.58
C PRO A 133 22.54 -6.86 -2.89
N SER A 134 23.55 -5.98 -2.96
CA SER A 134 24.55 -6.01 -4.02
C SER A 134 25.20 -7.39 -4.01
N TYR A 135 24.88 -8.22 -5.00
CA TYR A 135 25.50 -9.52 -5.27
C TYR A 135 25.41 -10.55 -4.12
N ARG A 136 24.57 -11.58 -4.26
CA ARG A 136 24.77 -12.82 -3.48
C ARG A 136 25.97 -13.56 -4.08
N PRO A 137 27.06 -13.80 -3.33
CA PRO A 137 28.14 -14.63 -3.80
C PRO A 137 27.63 -16.05 -4.09
N LEU A 138 28.09 -16.65 -5.20
CA LEU A 138 27.79 -18.05 -5.58
C LEU A 138 28.18 -19.08 -4.51
N SER A 139 28.93 -18.69 -3.48
CA SER A 139 29.31 -19.54 -2.34
C SER A 139 28.17 -19.84 -1.36
N ASP A 140 27.01 -19.17 -1.47
CA ASP A 140 25.82 -19.43 -0.65
C ASP A 140 24.80 -20.36 -1.34
N ILE A 141 25.16 -20.95 -2.49
CA ILE A 141 24.35 -22.01 -3.10
C ILE A 141 24.67 -23.30 -2.35
N ASP A 142 23.71 -23.80 -1.57
CA ASP A 142 23.80 -25.11 -0.91
C ASP A 142 24.26 -26.16 -1.94
N ASP A 143 25.23 -26.99 -1.55
CA ASP A 143 25.81 -28.05 -2.39
C ASP A 143 24.70 -28.96 -3.01
N ASP A 144 23.54 -29.08 -2.36
CA ASP A 144 22.35 -29.77 -2.85
C ASP A 144 21.82 -29.23 -4.20
N TYR A 145 21.87 -27.91 -4.45
CA TYR A 145 21.42 -27.34 -5.72
C TYR A 145 22.44 -27.57 -6.83
N VAL A 146 23.72 -27.60 -6.50
CA VAL A 146 24.79 -27.95 -7.43
C VAL A 146 24.69 -29.43 -7.78
N GLU A 147 24.40 -30.30 -6.82
CA GLU A 147 24.19 -31.73 -7.04
C GLU A 147 22.97 -31.99 -7.94
N ILE A 148 21.85 -31.29 -7.75
CA ILE A 148 20.67 -31.40 -8.64
C ILE A 148 21.02 -30.94 -10.06
N LEU A 149 21.73 -29.82 -10.22
CA LEU A 149 22.17 -29.32 -11.53
C LEU A 149 23.17 -30.27 -12.21
N MET A 150 24.07 -30.89 -11.45
CA MET A 150 25.03 -31.86 -11.98
C MET A 150 24.38 -33.22 -12.28
N ARG A 151 23.32 -33.58 -11.57
CA ARG A 151 22.55 -34.81 -11.79
C ARG A 151 21.73 -34.78 -13.09
N ASP A 152 21.32 -33.61 -13.55
CA ASP A 152 20.68 -33.42 -14.86
C ASP A 152 21.70 -33.41 -16.02
N VAL A 153 23.01 -33.33 -15.70
CA VAL A 153 24.12 -33.47 -16.66
C VAL A 153 24.78 -34.84 -16.45
N ASP A 154 23.97 -35.90 -16.39
CA ASP A 154 24.46 -37.27 -16.45
C ASP A 154 24.42 -37.76 -17.91
N PRO A 155 25.57 -37.78 -18.63
CA PRO A 155 25.62 -38.16 -20.03
C PRO A 155 25.30 -39.66 -20.26
N GLU A 156 25.24 -40.49 -19.21
CA GLU A 156 24.88 -41.90 -19.36
C GLU A 156 23.38 -42.12 -19.59
N ARG A 157 22.54 -41.12 -19.27
CA ARG A 157 21.08 -41.26 -19.44
C ARG A 157 20.63 -41.20 -20.90
N GLU A 158 21.33 -40.45 -21.75
CA GLU A 158 21.05 -40.38 -23.20
C GLU A 158 21.46 -41.65 -23.97
N LEU A 159 22.32 -42.51 -23.40
CA LEU A 159 22.78 -43.76 -24.03
C LEU A 159 21.87 -44.97 -23.76
N SER A 160 20.82 -44.80 -22.94
CA SER A 160 19.96 -45.90 -22.48
C SER A 160 18.53 -45.88 -23.05
N GLU A 161 18.14 -44.83 -23.79
CA GLU A 161 16.85 -44.80 -24.47
C GLU A 161 16.97 -45.46 -25.87
N PRO A 162 16.33 -46.61 -26.11
CA PRO A 162 16.27 -47.18 -27.44
C PRO A 162 15.31 -46.36 -28.33
N VAL A 163 15.80 -45.98 -29.51
CA VAL A 163 15.03 -45.38 -30.62
C VAL A 163 13.93 -46.30 -31.11
#